data_AF-A0AAP3EB19-F1
#
_entry.id   AF-A0AAP3EB19-F1
#
_cell.length_a   1.000
_cell.length_b   1.000
_cell.length_c   1.000
_cell.angle_alpha   90.00
_cell.angle_beta   90.00
_cell.angle_gamma   90.00
#
_symmetry.space_group_name_H-M   'P 1'
#
loop_
_entity.id
_entity.type
_entity.pdbx_description
1 polymer ?
#
loop_
_entity_poly.entity_id
_entity_poly.type
_entity_poly.pdbx_seq_one_letter_code
_entity_poly.pdbx_strand_id
1 'polypeptide(L)'
;MKLLLSATNALNKWLKADLSRLPEKDGQRVGVHTLASDEQAFSWQLNIIDNAYKSRHKTIIACEANSRFTVFIPADTKLTLDELAARLQMEWQYSLAETLQQLRAIPSSDIAMLLSELSELNMDTHWVKNTDLSISGHISDAALWVSQTLAEQELNELPSDLCTDLSIHLNTQKKHAKDQKQKFMPIVKMMDYCQDILMEPQPLPAKPDLASATNTAENSTLAGDKIVQLSDYRK
;
A
#
# COMPACT_ATOMS: atom_id res chain seq x y z
N MET A 1 -0.34 -9.69 -10.61
CA MET A 1 -0.39 -8.21 -10.58
C MET A 1 1.01 -7.63 -10.41
N LYS A 2 1.31 -6.42 -10.88
CA LYS A 2 2.61 -5.76 -10.65
C LYS A 2 2.58 -4.95 -9.34
N LEU A 3 3.57 -5.14 -8.48
CA LEU A 3 3.80 -4.26 -7.31
C LEU A 3 4.90 -3.25 -7.65
N LEU A 4 4.55 -1.99 -7.89
CA LEU A 4 5.49 -0.93 -8.24
C LEU A 4 5.91 -0.14 -6.99
N LEU A 5 7.14 -0.33 -6.56
CA LEU A 5 7.72 0.35 -5.40
C LEU A 5 8.62 1.50 -5.87
N SER A 6 8.19 2.73 -5.58
CA SER A 6 8.90 3.95 -5.91
C SER A 6 9.68 4.46 -4.70
N ALA A 7 11.00 4.30 -4.72
CA ALA A 7 11.86 4.90 -3.70
C ALA A 7 12.17 6.36 -4.05
N THR A 8 11.96 7.27 -3.09
CA THR A 8 12.46 8.64 -3.22
C THR A 8 13.99 8.65 -3.27
N ASN A 9 14.57 9.78 -3.68
CA ASN A 9 16.02 9.93 -3.69
C ASN A 9 16.64 9.74 -2.28
N ALA A 10 15.94 10.12 -1.22
CA ALA A 10 16.40 9.92 0.16
C ALA A 10 16.49 8.43 0.49
N LEU A 11 15.41 7.68 0.23
CA LEU A 11 15.38 6.24 0.49
C LEU A 11 16.38 5.49 -0.39
N ASN A 12 16.43 5.78 -1.69
CA ASN A 12 17.38 5.14 -2.61
C ASN A 12 18.84 5.29 -2.16
N LYS A 13 19.21 6.50 -1.67
CA LYS A 13 20.55 6.76 -1.12
C LYS A 13 20.81 5.97 0.15
N TRP A 14 19.84 5.92 1.08
CA TRP A 14 19.99 5.17 2.33
C TRP A 14 20.10 3.66 2.08
N LEU A 15 19.28 3.13 1.16
CA LEU A 15 19.37 1.76 0.68
C LEU A 15 20.62 1.47 -0.15
N LYS A 16 21.43 2.49 -0.48
CA LYS A 16 22.55 2.40 -1.44
C LYS A 16 22.17 1.59 -2.69
N ALA A 17 20.93 1.76 -3.14
CA ALA A 17 20.39 1.08 -4.29
C ALA A 17 20.71 1.92 -5.54
N ASP A 18 21.01 1.25 -6.65
CA ASP A 18 21.17 1.91 -7.95
C ASP A 18 19.92 1.75 -8.80
N LEU A 19 18.79 2.23 -8.28
CA LEU A 19 17.51 2.10 -8.97
C LEU A 19 17.47 3.01 -10.19
N SER A 20 16.98 2.45 -11.30
CA SER A 20 16.72 3.18 -12.54
C SER A 20 15.64 4.25 -12.29
N ARG A 21 15.82 5.41 -12.92
CA ARG A 21 14.79 6.45 -12.91
C ARG A 21 13.71 6.08 -13.91
N LEU A 22 12.47 6.43 -13.60
CA LEU A 22 11.44 6.44 -14.64
C LEU A 22 11.87 7.41 -15.77
N PRO A 23 11.76 6.98 -17.05
CA PRO A 23 12.23 7.75 -18.18
C PRO A 23 11.41 9.03 -18.35
N GLU A 24 12.05 10.04 -18.95
CA GLU A 24 11.39 11.30 -19.27
C GLU A 24 10.16 11.05 -20.17
N LYS A 25 9.02 11.62 -19.79
CA LYS A 25 7.86 11.79 -20.67
C LYS A 25 7.74 13.29 -20.93
N ASP A 26 7.36 13.68 -22.13
CA ASP A 26 7.34 15.08 -22.59
C ASP A 26 6.87 16.06 -21.50
N GLY A 27 7.77 16.97 -21.10
CA GLY A 27 7.52 18.02 -20.11
C GLY A 27 7.61 17.61 -18.63
N GLN A 28 7.88 16.35 -18.30
CA GLN A 28 8.08 15.88 -16.91
C GLN A 28 9.55 15.71 -16.59
N ARG A 29 9.99 16.17 -15.41
CA ARG A 29 11.36 15.97 -14.94
C ARG A 29 11.62 14.48 -14.70
N VAL A 30 12.78 13.99 -15.12
CA VAL A 30 13.20 12.59 -14.95
C VAL A 30 13.08 12.14 -13.47
N GLY A 31 12.28 11.10 -13.23
CA GLY A 31 12.02 10.58 -11.90
C GLY A 31 11.08 11.44 -11.04
N VAL A 32 10.25 12.27 -11.68
CA VAL A 32 9.15 13.00 -11.05
C VAL A 32 7.87 12.73 -11.86
N HIS A 33 7.29 11.55 -11.63
CA HIS A 33 6.09 11.08 -12.30
C HIS A 33 5.00 10.76 -11.30
N THR A 34 3.75 11.04 -11.69
CA THR A 34 2.57 10.59 -10.96
C THR A 34 2.50 9.07 -11.00
N LEU A 35 2.31 8.45 -9.83
CA LEU A 35 2.04 7.04 -9.70
C LEU A 35 0.54 6.80 -9.77
N ALA A 36 0.14 5.68 -10.34
CA ALA A 36 -1.24 5.22 -10.38
C ALA A 36 -1.30 3.78 -9.88
N SER A 37 -2.40 3.46 -9.20
CA SER A 37 -2.75 2.08 -8.90
C SER A 37 -4.07 1.76 -9.56
N ASP A 38 -4.10 0.60 -10.20
CA ASP A 38 -5.22 0.05 -10.95
C ASP A 38 -5.19 -1.48 -10.83
N GLU A 39 -6.06 -2.15 -11.59
CA GLU A 39 -6.17 -3.62 -11.66
C GLU A 39 -4.84 -4.31 -12.00
N GLN A 40 -3.93 -3.64 -12.72
CA GLN A 40 -2.68 -4.23 -13.20
C GLN A 40 -1.48 -3.86 -12.33
N ALA A 41 -1.51 -2.69 -11.70
CA ALA A 41 -0.41 -2.16 -10.92
C ALA A 41 -0.87 -1.69 -9.54
N PHE A 42 -0.19 -2.18 -8.51
CA PHE A 42 -0.30 -1.69 -7.14
C PHE A 42 0.93 -0.84 -6.80
N SER A 43 0.78 0.48 -6.74
CA SER A 43 1.90 1.42 -6.68
C SER A 43 2.04 2.09 -5.32
N TRP A 44 3.27 2.11 -4.81
CA TRP A 44 3.62 2.73 -3.53
C TRP A 44 4.78 3.70 -3.69
N GLN A 45 4.73 4.83 -2.98
CA GLN A 45 5.88 5.69 -2.78
C GLN A 45 6.43 5.52 -1.38
N LEU A 46 7.73 5.24 -1.28
CA LEU A 46 8.43 5.06 -0.02
C LEU A 46 9.47 6.15 0.16
N ASN A 47 9.45 6.77 1.34
CA ASN A 47 10.41 7.78 1.76
C ASN A 47 11.00 7.40 3.12
N ILE A 48 12.23 7.84 3.41
CA ILE A 48 12.83 7.66 4.73
C ILE A 48 13.02 9.02 5.40
N ILE A 49 12.78 9.07 6.70
CA ILE A 49 13.06 10.23 7.56
C ILE A 49 13.98 9.84 8.70
N ASP A 50 14.75 10.82 9.18
CA ASP A 50 15.45 10.70 10.45
C ASP A 50 14.44 10.99 11.58
N ASN A 51 14.36 10.13 12.59
CA ASN A 51 13.43 10.33 13.72
C ASN A 51 13.78 11.57 14.57
N ALA A 52 15.06 11.91 14.60
CA ALA A 52 15.61 13.15 15.14
C ALA A 52 16.83 13.53 14.30
N TYR A 53 17.31 14.78 14.41
CA TYR A 53 18.48 15.22 13.63
C TYR A 53 19.68 14.28 13.80
N LYS A 54 20.14 13.67 12.70
CA LYS A 54 21.23 12.68 12.67
C LYS A 54 20.99 11.43 13.53
N SER A 55 19.73 11.11 13.82
CA SER A 55 19.39 9.89 14.56
C SER A 55 19.82 8.64 13.79
N ARG A 56 20.23 7.63 14.54
CA ARG A 56 20.46 6.27 14.03
C ARG A 56 19.13 5.60 13.70
N HIS A 57 18.09 5.89 14.48
CA HIS A 57 16.74 5.41 14.25
C HIS A 57 16.08 6.25 13.16
N LYS A 58 15.49 5.56 12.20
CA LYS A 58 14.78 6.14 11.07
C LYS A 58 13.41 5.50 10.95
N THR A 59 12.54 6.17 10.22
CA THR A 59 11.23 5.63 9.88
C THR A 59 11.07 5.72 8.38
N ILE A 60 10.76 4.59 7.75
CA ILE A 60 10.31 4.57 6.36
C ILE A 60 8.79 4.78 6.37
N ILE A 61 8.34 5.72 5.58
CA ILE A 61 6.93 6.05 5.37
C ILE A 61 6.56 5.54 3.98
N ALA A 62 5.62 4.61 3.90
CA ALA A 62 5.10 4.10 2.65
C ALA A 62 3.68 4.62 2.45
N CYS A 63 3.40 5.19 1.28
CA CYS A 63 2.09 5.72 0.94
C CYS A 63 1.65 5.17 -0.42
N GLU A 64 0.48 4.55 -0.44
CA GLU A 64 -0.13 3.97 -1.64
C GLU A 64 -0.67 5.08 -2.56
N ALA A 65 -0.49 4.93 -3.87
CA ALA A 65 -0.69 6.00 -4.84
C ALA A 65 -2.14 6.49 -4.98
N ASN A 66 -3.12 5.59 -4.95
CA ASN A 66 -4.52 5.90 -5.23
C ASN A 66 -5.34 6.27 -3.97
N SER A 67 -5.28 5.39 -2.97
CA SER A 67 -5.96 5.49 -1.68
C SER A 67 -5.27 6.43 -0.70
N ARG A 68 -3.97 6.72 -0.89
CA ARG A 68 -3.14 7.43 0.11
C ARG A 68 -3.10 6.73 1.46
N PHE A 69 -3.36 5.42 1.45
CA PHE A 69 -3.16 4.56 2.61
C PHE A 69 -1.69 4.59 2.99
N THR A 70 -1.41 4.83 4.26
CA THR A 70 -0.06 5.14 4.76
C THR A 70 0.30 4.16 5.86
N VAL A 71 1.50 3.59 5.78
CA VAL A 71 2.07 2.74 6.82
C VAL A 71 3.50 3.15 7.14
N PHE A 72 3.97 2.74 8.31
CA PHE A 72 5.27 3.07 8.85
C PHE A 72 6.10 1.81 9.07
N ILE A 73 7.39 1.89 8.73
CA ILE A 73 8.34 0.80 8.95
C ILE A 73 9.53 1.40 9.72
N PRO A 74 9.68 1.08 11.02
CA PRO A 74 10.88 1.43 11.77
C PRO A 74 12.12 0.83 11.12
N ALA A 75 13.18 1.63 11.03
CA ALA A 75 14.43 1.25 10.40
C ALA A 75 15.62 1.72 11.25
N ASP A 76 16.19 0.78 12.00
CA ASP A 76 17.42 0.95 12.78
C ASP A 76 18.65 0.46 12.01
N THR A 77 18.42 -0.48 11.10
CA THR A 77 19.41 -1.12 10.24
C THR A 77 18.98 -1.03 8.78
N LYS A 78 19.97 -1.13 7.90
CA LYS A 78 19.75 -1.01 6.47
C LYS A 78 19.12 -2.30 5.92
N LEU A 79 17.94 -2.17 5.32
CA LEU A 79 17.25 -3.26 4.63
C LEU A 79 17.75 -3.41 3.18
N THR A 80 17.71 -4.63 2.65
CA THR A 80 17.74 -4.90 1.22
C THR A 80 16.39 -4.54 0.58
N LEU A 81 16.34 -4.49 -0.76
CA LEU A 81 15.10 -4.21 -1.48
C LEU A 81 14.05 -5.29 -1.26
N ASP A 82 14.47 -6.56 -1.21
CA ASP A 82 13.57 -7.70 -1.01
C ASP A 82 13.03 -7.74 0.43
N GLU A 83 13.88 -7.49 1.43
CA GLU A 83 13.45 -7.38 2.83
C GLU A 83 12.44 -6.23 3.02
N LEU A 84 12.70 -5.07 2.40
CA LEU A 84 11.79 -3.93 2.49
C LEU A 84 10.47 -4.20 1.77
N ALA A 85 10.49 -4.87 0.63
CA ALA A 85 9.28 -5.26 -0.10
C ALA A 85 8.43 -6.24 0.72
N ALA A 86 9.06 -7.30 1.25
CA ALA A 86 8.39 -8.28 2.11
C ALA A 86 7.83 -7.62 3.37
N ARG A 87 8.59 -6.72 4.00
CA ARG A 87 8.13 -5.97 5.17
C ARG A 87 6.93 -5.09 4.85
N LEU A 88 6.97 -4.33 3.75
CA LEU A 88 5.84 -3.53 3.32
C LEU A 88 4.60 -4.40 3.10
N GLN A 89 4.75 -5.56 2.46
CA GLN A 89 3.64 -6.48 2.18
C GLN A 89 2.93 -6.93 3.46
N MET A 90 3.68 -7.23 4.52
CA MET A 90 3.12 -7.55 5.82
C MET A 90 2.45 -6.33 6.49
N GLU A 91 3.13 -5.18 6.48
CA GLU A 91 2.69 -3.99 7.22
C GLU A 91 1.40 -3.38 6.69
N TRP A 92 1.22 -3.31 5.38
CA TRP A 92 -0.02 -2.76 4.83
C TRP A 92 -1.23 -3.67 5.09
N GLN A 93 -1.05 -5.00 5.02
CA GLN A 93 -2.12 -5.96 5.31
C GLN A 93 -2.49 -5.93 6.79
N TYR A 94 -1.48 -5.91 7.66
CA TYR A 94 -1.69 -5.79 9.10
C TYR A 94 -2.40 -4.48 9.46
N SER A 95 -1.91 -3.35 8.95
CA SER A 95 -2.53 -2.04 9.21
C SER A 95 -3.96 -1.95 8.66
N LEU A 96 -4.24 -2.57 7.50
CA LEU A 96 -5.58 -2.69 6.96
C LEU A 96 -6.51 -3.42 7.93
N ALA A 97 -6.08 -4.60 8.40
CA ALA A 97 -6.84 -5.42 9.34
C ALA A 97 -7.17 -4.68 10.64
N GLU A 98 -6.16 -4.11 11.29
CA GLU A 98 -6.29 -3.38 12.55
C GLU A 98 -7.22 -2.17 12.37
N THR A 99 -7.09 -1.44 11.26
CA THR A 99 -7.98 -0.31 10.97
C THR A 99 -9.44 -0.76 10.81
N LEU A 100 -9.69 -1.83 10.05
CA LEU A 100 -11.05 -2.36 9.85
C LEU A 100 -11.66 -2.87 11.16
N GLN A 101 -10.86 -3.51 12.00
CA GLN A 101 -11.27 -3.99 13.31
C GLN A 101 -11.61 -2.84 14.25
N GLN A 102 -10.77 -1.80 14.32
CA GLN A 102 -11.02 -0.63 15.16
C GLN A 102 -12.29 0.13 14.73
N LEU A 103 -12.53 0.24 13.42
CA LEU A 103 -13.75 0.85 12.90
C LEU A 103 -14.99 -0.03 13.05
N ARG A 104 -14.83 -1.32 13.38
CA ARG A 104 -15.89 -2.34 13.32
C ARG A 104 -16.62 -2.31 11.98
N ALA A 105 -15.87 -2.08 10.91
CA ALA A 105 -16.42 -1.88 9.57
C ALA A 105 -17.05 -3.17 9.03
N ILE A 106 -16.42 -4.31 9.32
CA ILE A 106 -16.87 -5.66 8.96
C ILE A 106 -16.56 -6.65 10.10
N PRO A 107 -17.24 -7.81 10.15
CA PRO A 107 -16.94 -8.89 11.12
C PRO A 107 -15.48 -9.37 11.04
N SER A 108 -14.92 -9.79 12.18
CA SER A 108 -13.55 -10.32 12.25
C SER A 108 -13.31 -11.55 11.35
N SER A 109 -14.34 -12.37 11.12
CA SER A 109 -14.28 -13.48 10.16
C SER A 109 -14.01 -12.99 8.75
N ASP A 110 -14.64 -11.89 8.37
CA ASP A 110 -14.59 -11.35 7.01
C ASP A 110 -13.26 -10.63 6.80
N ILE A 111 -12.72 -9.97 7.85
CA ILE A 111 -11.34 -9.47 7.84
C ILE A 111 -10.36 -10.63 7.62
N ALA A 112 -10.51 -11.73 8.36
CA ALA A 112 -9.62 -12.88 8.24
C ALA A 112 -9.67 -13.52 6.83
N MET A 113 -10.87 -13.65 6.26
CA MET A 113 -11.05 -14.10 4.88
C MET A 113 -10.36 -13.18 3.88
N LEU A 114 -10.62 -11.87 3.98
CA LEU A 114 -9.99 -10.86 3.12
C LEU A 114 -8.46 -10.96 3.16
N LEU A 115 -7.86 -11.06 4.34
CA LEU A 115 -6.42 -11.19 4.48
C LEU A 115 -5.88 -12.50 3.88
N SER A 116 -6.62 -13.60 4.04
CA SER A 116 -6.26 -14.88 3.40
C SER A 116 -6.19 -14.72 1.89
N GLU A 117 -7.21 -14.13 1.27
CA GLU A 117 -7.26 -13.91 -0.18
C GLU A 117 -6.15 -12.94 -0.65
N LEU A 118 -5.93 -11.84 0.07
CA LEU A 118 -4.87 -10.88 -0.24
C LEU A 118 -3.46 -11.49 -0.11
N SER A 119 -3.27 -12.48 0.77
CA SER A 119 -1.99 -13.17 0.94
C SER A 119 -1.65 -14.09 -0.23
N GLU A 120 -2.66 -14.56 -0.97
CA GLU A 120 -2.49 -15.42 -2.15
C GLU A 120 -2.23 -14.62 -3.45
N LEU A 121 -2.36 -13.29 -3.41
CA LEU A 121 -2.07 -12.44 -4.55
C LEU A 121 -0.60 -12.54 -4.96
N ASN A 122 -0.36 -13.04 -6.17
CA ASN A 122 0.97 -13.04 -6.75
C ASN A 122 1.33 -11.64 -7.27
N MET A 123 2.17 -10.94 -6.51
CA MET A 123 2.65 -9.60 -6.79
C MET A 123 4.09 -9.63 -7.29
N ASP A 124 4.29 -9.26 -8.56
CA ASP A 124 5.62 -9.15 -9.15
C ASP A 124 6.24 -7.79 -8.82
N THR A 125 7.23 -7.81 -7.93
CA THR A 125 7.80 -6.60 -7.32
C THR A 125 8.80 -5.90 -8.23
N HIS A 126 8.56 -4.62 -8.49
CA HIS A 126 9.40 -3.78 -9.34
C HIS A 126 9.81 -2.51 -8.61
N TRP A 127 11.11 -2.22 -8.57
CA TRP A 127 11.63 -1.01 -7.95
C TRP A 127 12.01 0.05 -8.97
N VAL A 128 11.65 1.30 -8.68
CA VAL A 128 12.07 2.48 -9.46
C VAL A 128 12.49 3.62 -8.54
N LYS A 129 13.38 4.48 -9.02
CA LYS A 129 13.65 5.77 -8.40
C LYS A 129 12.72 6.82 -8.98
N ASN A 130 11.73 7.24 -8.20
CA ASN A 130 10.74 8.25 -8.59
C ASN A 130 10.24 9.06 -7.38
N THR A 131 9.70 10.25 -7.64
CA THR A 131 9.05 11.09 -6.64
C THR A 131 7.79 11.71 -7.23
N ASP A 132 6.65 11.16 -6.88
CA ASP A 132 5.34 11.73 -7.12
C ASP A 132 5.09 12.87 -6.11
N LEU A 133 4.99 14.10 -6.62
CA LEU A 133 4.76 15.29 -5.81
C LEU A 133 3.37 15.31 -5.18
N SER A 134 2.37 14.67 -5.79
CA SER A 134 1.03 14.58 -5.25
C SER A 134 0.97 13.71 -3.99
N ILE A 135 1.83 12.67 -3.91
CA ILE A 135 1.96 11.78 -2.74
C ILE A 135 2.89 12.39 -1.69
N SER A 136 3.93 13.12 -2.15
CA SER A 136 4.95 13.72 -1.28
C SER A 136 4.36 14.65 -0.20
N GLY A 137 3.25 15.33 -0.49
CA GLY A 137 2.53 16.13 0.50
C GLY A 137 2.02 15.31 1.68
N HIS A 138 1.42 14.13 1.42
CA HIS A 138 0.93 13.25 2.49
C HIS A 138 2.05 12.57 3.25
N ILE A 139 3.14 12.22 2.58
CA ILE A 139 4.33 11.68 3.25
C ILE A 139 4.94 12.73 4.18
N SER A 140 4.97 14.01 3.76
CA SER A 140 5.50 15.09 4.60
C SER A 140 4.62 15.34 5.82
N ASP A 141 3.30 15.27 5.67
CA ASP A 141 2.34 15.34 6.77
C ASP A 141 2.50 14.15 7.74
N ALA A 142 2.59 12.93 7.22
CA ALA A 142 2.86 11.74 8.02
C ALA A 142 4.22 11.82 8.77
N ALA A 143 5.25 12.40 8.14
CA ALA A 143 6.54 12.63 8.78
C ALA A 143 6.46 13.60 9.96
N LEU A 144 5.59 14.61 9.88
CA LEU A 144 5.34 15.54 10.97
C LEU A 144 4.69 14.80 12.15
N TRP A 145 3.69 13.96 11.89
CA TRP A 145 3.07 13.10 12.92
C TRP A 145 4.09 12.22 13.62
N VAL A 146 4.95 11.52 12.87
CA VAL A 146 6.03 10.72 13.47
C VAL A 146 6.93 11.58 14.35
N SER A 147 7.39 12.72 13.85
CA SER A 147 8.32 13.60 14.60
C SER A 147 7.67 14.15 15.88
N GLN A 148 6.39 14.54 15.81
CA GLN A 148 5.63 15.06 16.95
C GLN A 148 5.38 13.97 18.00
N THR A 149 4.89 12.80 17.59
CA THR A 149 4.64 11.68 18.50
C THR A 149 5.91 11.25 19.23
N LEU A 150 7.04 11.16 18.51
CA LEU A 150 8.32 10.84 19.14
C LEU A 150 8.79 11.90 20.12
N ALA A 151 8.62 13.19 19.78
CA ALA A 151 9.00 14.29 20.67
C ALA A 151 8.11 14.34 21.92
N GLU A 152 6.80 14.16 21.78
CA GLU A 152 5.83 14.21 22.87
C GLU A 152 5.97 13.04 23.85
N GLN A 153 6.35 11.87 23.34
CA GLN A 153 6.55 10.67 24.15
C GLN A 153 8.02 10.46 24.58
N GLU A 154 8.91 11.40 24.24
CA GLU A 154 10.35 11.33 24.51
C GLU A 154 11.02 10.04 23.99
N LEU A 155 10.58 9.58 22.82
CA LEU A 155 11.05 8.36 22.16
C LEU A 155 12.07 8.68 21.07
N ASN A 156 13.09 7.83 20.94
CA ASN A 156 14.09 7.94 19.87
C ASN A 156 13.72 7.13 18.62
N GLU A 157 12.88 6.11 18.80
CA GLU A 157 12.40 5.21 17.76
C GLU A 157 10.90 5.06 17.83
N LEU A 158 10.27 4.77 16.70
CA LEU A 158 8.84 4.55 16.63
C LEU A 158 8.56 3.07 16.93
N PRO A 159 7.99 2.72 18.09
CA PRO A 159 7.65 1.33 18.42
C PRO A 159 6.57 0.81 17.48
N SER A 160 6.49 -0.52 17.35
CA SER A 160 5.51 -1.18 16.48
C SER A 160 4.08 -0.74 16.77
N ASP A 161 3.71 -0.65 18.04
CA ASP A 161 2.35 -0.27 18.45
C ASP A 161 2.01 1.17 18.01
N LEU A 162 2.96 2.11 18.15
CA LEU A 162 2.75 3.48 17.67
C LEU A 162 2.75 3.58 16.14
N CYS A 163 3.46 2.71 15.42
CA CYS A 163 3.34 2.62 13.96
C CYS A 163 1.91 2.27 13.57
N THR A 164 1.33 1.28 14.24
CA THR A 164 -0.05 0.84 14.03
C THR A 164 -1.03 1.96 14.35
N ASP A 165 -0.92 2.57 15.54
CA ASP A 165 -1.81 3.65 15.98
C ASP A 165 -1.78 4.85 15.03
N LEU A 166 -0.58 5.28 14.61
CA LEU A 166 -0.43 6.37 13.64
C LEU A 166 -1.00 6.00 12.28
N SER A 167 -0.79 4.76 11.82
CA SER A 167 -1.36 4.29 10.55
C SER A 167 -2.88 4.34 10.60
N ILE A 168 -3.51 3.82 11.67
CA ILE A 168 -4.97 3.85 11.83
C ILE A 168 -5.46 5.30 11.90
N HIS A 169 -4.79 6.15 12.68
CA HIS A 169 -5.14 7.56 12.80
C HIS A 169 -5.13 8.27 11.44
N LEU A 170 -4.08 8.09 10.64
CA LEU A 170 -3.98 8.74 9.32
C LEU A 170 -4.90 8.14 8.26
N ASN A 171 -5.17 6.84 8.34
CA ASN A 171 -5.98 6.14 7.34
C ASN A 171 -7.49 6.29 7.57
N THR A 172 -7.89 6.77 8.75
CA THR A 172 -9.28 7.10 9.09
C THR A 172 -9.62 8.58 8.89
N GLN A 173 -8.62 9.44 8.68
CA GLN A 173 -8.85 10.85 8.40
C GLN A 173 -9.27 11.13 6.96
N LYS A 174 -10.18 12.09 6.78
CA LYS A 174 -10.61 12.55 5.47
C LYS A 174 -9.50 13.36 4.78
N LYS A 175 -8.95 12.82 3.69
CA LYS A 175 -7.92 13.45 2.86
C LYS A 175 -8.52 14.11 1.61
N HIS A 176 -7.77 15.03 1.02
CA HIS A 176 -8.05 15.65 -0.28
C HIS A 176 -6.90 15.29 -1.23
N ALA A 177 -7.22 14.89 -2.46
CA ALA A 177 -6.23 14.76 -3.54
C ALA A 177 -6.47 15.87 -4.56
N LYS A 178 -5.42 16.43 -5.14
CA LYS A 178 -5.50 17.63 -5.99
C LYS A 178 -6.48 17.47 -7.16
N ASP A 179 -6.62 16.24 -7.67
CA ASP A 179 -7.48 15.90 -8.81
C ASP A 179 -8.86 15.36 -8.39
N GLN A 180 -9.17 15.30 -7.09
CA GLN A 180 -10.45 14.81 -6.57
C GLN A 180 -11.26 15.91 -5.91
N LYS A 181 -12.48 16.14 -6.40
CA LYS A 181 -13.40 17.15 -5.88
C LYS A 181 -13.96 16.82 -4.48
N GLN A 182 -13.88 15.56 -4.06
CA GLN A 182 -14.47 15.08 -2.81
C GLN A 182 -13.40 14.58 -1.86
N LYS A 183 -13.62 14.84 -0.56
CA LYS A 183 -12.80 14.26 0.50
C LYS A 183 -13.07 12.75 0.57
N PHE A 184 -12.03 11.96 0.73
CA PHE A 184 -12.13 10.51 0.90
C PHE A 184 -11.37 10.06 2.14
N MET A 185 -11.70 8.88 2.68
CA MET A 185 -10.93 8.25 3.74
C MET A 185 -10.03 7.17 3.12
N PRO A 186 -8.71 7.17 3.39
CA PRO A 186 -7.79 6.22 2.79
C PRO A 186 -8.21 4.76 2.96
N ILE A 187 -8.67 4.40 4.16
CA ILE A 187 -9.14 3.03 4.45
C ILE A 187 -10.28 2.58 3.53
N VAL A 188 -11.23 3.47 3.22
CA VAL A 188 -12.37 3.14 2.35
C VAL A 188 -11.88 2.89 0.93
N LYS A 189 -11.07 3.80 0.39
CA LYS A 189 -10.50 3.63 -0.95
C LYS A 189 -9.59 2.40 -1.08
N MET A 190 -8.84 2.10 -0.03
CA MET A 190 -7.96 0.93 0.00
C MET A 190 -8.79 -0.35 -0.02
N MET A 191 -9.90 -0.38 0.72
CA MET A 191 -10.83 -1.49 0.73
C MET A 191 -11.55 -1.65 -0.62
N ASP A 192 -12.01 -0.56 -1.23
CA ASP A 192 -12.59 -0.58 -2.58
C ASP A 192 -11.58 -1.20 -3.58
N TYR A 193 -10.33 -0.74 -3.55
CA TYR A 193 -9.27 -1.30 -4.38
C TYR A 193 -9.01 -2.79 -4.13
N CYS A 194 -8.97 -3.22 -2.86
CA CYS A 194 -8.78 -4.63 -2.51
C CYS A 194 -9.94 -5.50 -3.03
N GLN A 195 -11.17 -5.01 -2.98
CA GLN A 195 -12.32 -5.73 -3.52
C GLN A 195 -12.24 -5.85 -5.05
N ASP A 196 -11.87 -4.77 -5.72
CA ASP A 196 -11.73 -4.74 -7.19
C ASP A 196 -10.69 -5.79 -7.67
N ILE A 197 -9.51 -5.83 -7.06
CA ILE A 197 -8.44 -6.76 -7.48
C ILE A 197 -8.71 -8.23 -7.13
N LEU A 198 -9.60 -8.50 -6.17
CA LEU A 198 -10.00 -9.85 -5.77
C LEU A 198 -11.17 -10.38 -6.62
N MET A 199 -12.02 -9.49 -7.14
CA MET A 199 -13.14 -9.86 -8.02
C MET A 199 -12.70 -10.17 -9.46
N GLU A 200 -11.53 -9.70 -9.89
CA GLU A 200 -11.01 -10.01 -11.21
C GLU A 200 -10.35 -11.40 -11.28
N PRO A 201 -10.63 -12.20 -12.33
CA PRO A 201 -9.93 -13.46 -12.55
C PRO A 201 -8.45 -13.18 -12.82
N GLN A 202 -7.60 -13.44 -11.82
CA GLN A 202 -6.15 -13.43 -11.99
C GLN A 202 -5.80 -14.33 -13.18
N PRO A 203 -5.00 -13.86 -14.16
CA PRO A 203 -4.60 -14.71 -15.28
C PRO A 203 -3.86 -15.93 -14.73
N LEU A 204 -4.44 -17.10 -14.97
CA LEU A 204 -3.85 -18.40 -14.63
C LEU A 204 -2.37 -18.40 -15.03
N PRO A 205 -1.44 -18.84 -14.16
CA PRO A 205 -0.07 -19.08 -14.58
C PRO A 205 -0.12 -20.04 -15.77
N ALA A 206 0.55 -19.67 -16.87
CA ALA A 206 0.58 -20.45 -18.09
C ALA A 206 0.96 -21.89 -17.75
N LYS A 207 0.00 -22.80 -17.92
CA LYS A 207 0.25 -24.23 -17.75
C LYS A 207 1.37 -24.62 -18.72
N PRO A 208 2.40 -25.36 -18.28
CA PRO A 208 3.33 -25.96 -19.22
C PRO A 208 2.55 -26.87 -20.17
N ASP A 209 2.77 -26.70 -21.46
CA ASP A 209 2.17 -27.49 -22.53
C ASP A 209 2.29 -28.97 -22.22
N LEU A 210 1.16 -29.60 -21.85
CA LEU A 210 1.01 -31.03 -21.91
C LEU A 210 -0.16 -31.35 -22.83
N ALA A 211 0.19 -32.02 -23.91
CA ALA A 211 -0.64 -32.37 -25.04
C ALA A 211 -1.95 -33.08 -24.66
N SER A 212 -3.02 -32.68 -25.37
CA SER A 212 -4.16 -33.48 -25.84
C SER A 212 -4.67 -34.64 -24.97
N ALA A 213 -5.85 -34.47 -24.38
CA ALA A 213 -6.86 -35.52 -24.32
C ALA A 213 -8.27 -34.91 -24.23
N THR A 214 -9.15 -35.48 -25.04
CA THR A 214 -10.55 -35.13 -25.37
C THR A 214 -11.59 -35.45 -24.28
N ASN A 215 -12.73 -34.74 -24.38
CA ASN A 215 -14.10 -35.03 -23.85
C ASN A 215 -14.30 -34.76 -22.34
N THR A 216 -15.43 -34.25 -21.82
CA THR A 216 -16.83 -34.18 -22.29
C THR A 216 -17.55 -33.09 -21.48
N ALA A 217 -18.63 -32.53 -22.02
CA ALA A 217 -19.47 -31.50 -21.42
C ALA A 217 -20.28 -31.97 -20.19
N GLU A 218 -20.55 -31.07 -19.24
CA GLU A 218 -21.78 -31.06 -18.44
C GLU A 218 -22.06 -29.65 -17.87
N ASN A 219 -23.31 -29.20 -18.05
CA ASN A 219 -23.88 -27.94 -17.60
C ASN A 219 -24.18 -27.96 -16.10
N SER A 220 -23.95 -26.86 -15.38
CA SER A 220 -24.80 -26.50 -14.23
C SER A 220 -24.83 -24.98 -13.98
N THR A 221 -25.98 -24.39 -14.29
CA THR A 221 -26.48 -23.08 -13.84
C THR A 221 -26.81 -23.09 -12.34
N LEU A 222 -26.36 -22.08 -11.58
CA LEU A 222 -26.95 -21.56 -10.33
C LEU A 222 -26.34 -20.14 -10.15
N ALA A 223 -27.01 -19.05 -10.52
CA ALA A 223 -28.07 -18.36 -9.79
C ALA A 223 -27.64 -17.79 -8.43
N GLY A 224 -27.27 -16.51 -8.46
CA GLY A 224 -27.64 -15.51 -7.46
C GLY A 224 -26.69 -15.31 -6.28
N ASP A 225 -25.87 -14.26 -6.35
CA ASP A 225 -25.36 -13.62 -5.14
C ASP A 225 -25.73 -12.13 -5.12
N LYS A 226 -26.50 -11.79 -4.08
CA LYS A 226 -26.78 -10.42 -3.66
C LYS A 226 -25.55 -9.91 -2.92
N ILE A 227 -24.80 -9.00 -3.54
CA ILE A 227 -23.70 -8.30 -2.87
C ILE A 227 -24.27 -7.05 -2.21
N VAL A 228 -24.20 -7.01 -0.87
CA VAL A 228 -24.54 -5.84 -0.04
C VAL A 228 -23.41 -4.83 -0.18
N GLN A 229 -23.73 -3.58 -0.53
CA GLN A 229 -22.72 -2.53 -0.68
C GLN A 229 -22.49 -1.83 0.66
N LEU A 230 -21.26 -1.40 0.94
CA LEU A 230 -20.88 -0.65 2.16
C LEU A 230 -21.68 0.65 2.36
N SER A 231 -22.36 1.15 1.32
CA SER A 231 -23.37 2.22 1.42
C SER A 231 -24.56 1.87 2.33
N ASP A 232 -24.85 0.58 2.50
CA ASP A 232 -26.02 0.08 3.23
C ASP A 232 -25.86 0.17 4.75
N TYR A 233 -24.64 0.44 5.23
CA TYR A 233 -24.30 0.56 6.64
C TYR A 233 -24.25 2.01 7.16
N ARG A 234 -24.57 3.02 6.33
CA ARG A 234 -24.75 4.40 6.80
C ARG A 234 -26.19 4.64 7.26
N LYS A 235 -26.42 4.56 8.57
CA LYS A 235 -27.52 5.27 9.25
C LYS A 235 -26.94 6.31 10.20
#